data_AF-A0A3B0R973-F1
#
_entry.id   AF-A0A3B0R973-F1
#
_cell.length_a   1.000
_cell.length_b   1.000
_cell.length_c   1.000
_cell.angle_alpha   90.00
_cell.angle_beta   90.00
_cell.angle_gamma   90.00
#
_symmetry.space_group_name_H-M   'P 1'
#
loop_
_entity.id
_entity.type
_entity.pdbx_description
1 polymer ?
#
loop_
_entity_poly.entity_id
_entity_poly.type
_entity_poly.pdbx_seq_one_letter_code
_entity_poly.pdbx_strand_id
1 'polypeptide(L)'
;MIAPAKGFSMDAPRKPPAYDALLADHGFDPVESDGLTYPLGEYRPEYGEVFELMPGISWTRTPVPGPLGHINNWILRDQHEDGEEGFAIADTGLFMPQVINVWKSLFDEGVLKDRRATKIIVTHYHPDHVGCAGWLCNRFKAPLHMNRTEWLMTRMLTLDNDGMVP
;
A
#
# COMPACT_ATOMS: atom_id res chain seq x y z
N MET A 1 14.32 46.11 -45.08
CA MET A 1 14.23 46.11 -43.60
C MET A 1 13.85 44.69 -43.18
N ILE A 2 14.74 44.00 -42.48
CA ILE A 2 14.57 42.61 -42.04
C ILE A 2 14.12 42.65 -40.58
N ALA A 3 13.00 42.02 -40.24
CA ALA A 3 12.49 41.92 -38.87
C ALA A 3 13.39 41.01 -38.01
N PRO A 4 13.59 41.28 -36.70
CA PRO A 4 14.42 40.44 -35.86
C PRO A 4 13.66 39.15 -35.48
N ALA A 5 14.39 38.03 -35.48
CA ALA A 5 13.91 36.74 -35.03
C ALA A 5 13.61 36.75 -33.51
N LYS A 6 12.49 36.14 -33.11
CA LYS A 6 12.16 35.88 -31.70
C LYS A 6 13.17 34.89 -31.13
N GLY A 7 13.86 35.29 -30.05
CA GLY A 7 14.77 34.44 -29.31
C GLY A 7 14.04 33.25 -28.71
N PHE A 8 14.56 32.05 -28.96
CA PHE A 8 14.20 30.83 -28.25
C PHE A 8 14.86 30.93 -26.86
N SER A 9 14.08 31.19 -25.82
CA SER A 9 14.56 31.00 -24.44
C SER A 9 14.65 29.50 -24.21
N MET A 10 15.86 28.97 -24.18
CA MET A 10 16.10 27.65 -23.60
C MET A 10 16.02 27.83 -22.08
N ASP A 11 14.87 27.48 -21.51
CA ASP A 11 14.75 27.36 -20.07
C ASP A 11 15.87 26.43 -19.57
N ALA A 12 16.54 26.85 -18.50
CA ALA A 12 17.54 26.03 -17.82
C ALA A 12 16.95 24.64 -17.53
N PRO A 13 17.73 23.54 -17.64
CA PRO A 13 17.23 22.22 -17.33
C PRO A 13 16.63 22.24 -15.93
N ARG A 14 15.30 22.08 -15.86
CA ARG A 14 14.53 22.07 -14.62
C ARG A 14 15.19 20.99 -13.76
N LYS A 15 15.74 21.38 -12.61
CA LYS A 15 16.32 20.44 -11.65
C LYS A 15 15.33 19.29 -11.48
N PRO A 16 15.74 18.01 -11.63
CA PRO A 16 14.82 16.91 -11.42
C PRO A 16 14.14 17.12 -10.07
N PRO A 17 12.81 16.90 -9.97
CA PRO A 17 12.13 17.00 -8.70
C PRO A 17 12.86 16.15 -7.65
N ALA A 18 12.81 16.58 -6.39
CA ALA A 18 13.45 15.85 -5.28
C ALA A 18 12.80 14.48 -5.02
N TYR A 19 11.66 14.21 -5.66
CA TYR A 19 10.92 12.96 -5.65
C TYR A 19 11.10 12.21 -6.98
N ASP A 20 10.86 10.89 -6.97
CA ASP A 20 10.93 10.08 -8.18
C ASP A 20 9.91 10.57 -9.22
N ALA A 21 10.41 11.08 -10.35
CA ALA A 21 9.59 11.63 -11.42
C ALA A 21 8.59 10.63 -12.01
N LEU A 22 8.81 9.32 -11.82
CA LEU A 22 7.85 8.28 -12.22
C LEU A 22 6.52 8.36 -11.47
N LEU A 23 6.49 9.03 -10.30
CA LEU A 23 5.26 9.27 -9.52
C LEU A 23 4.51 10.54 -9.95
N ALA A 24 5.07 11.36 -10.85
CA ALA A 24 4.48 12.64 -11.25
C ALA A 24 3.36 12.50 -12.30
N ASP A 25 3.30 11.38 -13.02
CA ASP A 25 2.45 11.21 -14.21
C ASP A 25 1.06 10.63 -13.89
N HIS A 26 0.43 11.14 -12.82
CA HIS A 26 -0.91 10.72 -12.41
C HIS A 26 -1.97 11.81 -12.62
N GLY A 27 -1.59 12.96 -13.17
CA GLY A 27 -2.52 14.08 -13.42
C GLY A 27 -2.96 14.82 -12.15
N PHE A 28 -2.27 14.63 -11.02
CA PHE A 28 -2.48 15.40 -9.80
C PHE A 28 -1.50 16.56 -9.71
N ASP A 29 -1.97 17.68 -9.16
CA ASP A 29 -1.09 18.80 -8.84
C ASP A 29 -0.32 18.49 -7.54
N PRO A 30 1.02 18.55 -7.55
CA PRO A 30 1.82 18.27 -6.37
C PRO A 30 1.63 19.34 -5.30
N VAL A 31 1.67 18.92 -4.03
CA VAL A 31 1.64 19.80 -2.85
C VAL A 31 2.98 19.73 -2.14
N GLU A 32 3.47 20.87 -1.66
CA GLU A 32 4.68 20.96 -0.83
C GLU A 32 4.27 21.19 0.63
N SER A 33 4.79 20.36 1.55
CA SER A 33 4.60 20.57 2.99
C SER A 33 5.82 20.06 3.76
N ASP A 34 6.25 20.80 4.78
CA ASP A 34 7.34 20.42 5.69
C ASP A 34 8.65 20.01 4.99
N GLY A 35 8.94 20.61 3.83
CA GLY A 35 10.13 20.29 3.03
C GLY A 35 10.03 18.99 2.23
N LEU A 36 8.84 18.39 2.17
CA LEU A 36 8.50 17.23 1.34
C LEU A 36 7.58 17.63 0.19
N THR A 37 7.82 17.03 -0.97
CA THR A 37 6.91 17.10 -2.11
C THR A 37 6.00 15.88 -2.12
N TYR A 38 4.70 16.10 -2.18
CA TYR A 38 3.66 15.09 -2.32
C TYR A 38 3.19 15.06 -3.78
N PRO A 39 3.67 14.11 -4.61
CA PRO A 39 3.44 14.14 -6.06
C PRO A 39 1.97 13.98 -6.45
N LEU A 40 1.20 13.30 -5.61
CA LEU A 40 -0.23 13.09 -5.80
C LEU A 40 -1.09 14.20 -5.15
N GLY A 41 -0.46 15.27 -4.65
CA GLY A 41 -1.16 16.34 -3.93
C GLY A 41 -1.88 15.80 -2.69
N GLU A 42 -3.17 16.13 -2.55
CA GLU A 42 -4.02 15.63 -1.45
C GLU A 42 -4.69 14.28 -1.77
N TYR A 43 -4.47 13.73 -2.96
CA TYR A 43 -5.12 12.51 -3.38
C TYR A 43 -4.70 11.32 -2.51
N ARG A 44 -5.68 10.49 -2.22
CA ARG A 44 -5.54 9.20 -1.55
C ARG A 44 -6.70 8.30 -1.96
N PRO A 45 -6.47 6.99 -2.17
CA PRO A 45 -7.56 6.07 -2.45
C PRO A 45 -8.55 6.07 -1.29
N GLU A 46 -9.83 6.01 -1.61
CA GLU A 46 -10.87 5.77 -0.63
C GLU A 46 -10.81 4.32 -0.12
N TYR A 47 -11.48 4.05 0.99
CA TYR A 47 -11.53 2.69 1.52
C TYR A 47 -12.27 1.77 0.55
N GLY A 48 -11.60 0.69 0.14
CA GLY A 48 -12.12 -0.21 -0.89
C GLY A 48 -11.71 0.17 -2.31
N GLU A 49 -10.83 1.15 -2.48
CA GLU A 49 -10.20 1.48 -3.76
C GLU A 49 -8.73 1.01 -3.80
N VAL A 50 -8.24 0.76 -5.01
CA VAL A 50 -6.83 0.47 -5.28
C VAL A 50 -6.36 1.44 -6.36
N PHE A 51 -5.28 2.15 -6.07
CA PHE A 51 -4.64 3.10 -6.98
C PHE A 51 -3.30 2.55 -7.46
N GLU A 52 -3.08 2.37 -8.76
CA GLU A 52 -1.77 1.95 -9.28
C GLU A 52 -0.79 3.13 -9.30
N LEU A 53 0.18 3.12 -8.38
CA LEU A 53 1.22 4.17 -8.28
C LEU A 53 2.27 4.03 -9.38
N MET A 54 2.61 2.80 -9.74
CA MET A 54 3.51 2.52 -10.84
C MET A 54 3.28 1.07 -11.30
N PRO A 55 3.76 0.67 -12.49
CA PRO A 55 3.49 -0.67 -13.01
C PRO A 55 3.78 -1.77 -11.99
N GLY A 56 2.72 -2.43 -11.53
CA GLY A 56 2.80 -3.53 -10.57
C GLY A 56 2.98 -3.15 -9.10
N ILE A 57 2.85 -1.88 -8.72
CA ILE A 57 2.78 -1.42 -7.33
C ILE A 57 1.53 -0.57 -7.17
N SER A 58 0.59 -1.06 -6.35
CA SER A 58 -0.67 -0.37 -6.10
C SER A 58 -0.88 -0.10 -4.62
N TRP A 59 -1.54 1.02 -4.35
CA TRP A 59 -1.84 1.57 -3.04
C TRP A 59 -3.32 1.35 -2.69
N THR A 60 -3.59 0.82 -1.50
CA THR A 60 -4.90 0.86 -0.87
C THR A 60 -4.76 1.26 0.59
N ARG A 61 -5.88 1.49 1.28
CA ARG A 61 -5.89 1.98 2.66
C ARG A 61 -6.89 1.21 3.50
N THR A 62 -6.54 0.98 4.75
CA THR A 62 -7.44 0.40 5.75
C THR A 62 -7.58 1.32 6.95
N PRO A 63 -8.80 1.44 7.52
CA PRO A 63 -9.04 2.35 8.63
C PRO A 63 -8.38 1.90 9.93
N VAL A 64 -7.98 2.87 10.77
CA VAL A 64 -7.51 2.66 12.14
C VAL A 64 -8.25 3.63 13.08
N PRO A 65 -8.83 3.17 14.21
CA PRO A 65 -9.49 4.07 15.16
C PRO A 65 -8.52 5.09 15.78
N GLY A 66 -9.02 6.30 16.03
CA GLY A 66 -8.27 7.36 16.70
C GLY A 66 -7.52 8.28 15.74
N PRO A 67 -6.53 9.04 16.24
CA PRO A 67 -5.91 10.15 15.49
C PRO A 67 -5.10 9.71 14.27
N LEU A 68 -4.65 8.45 14.22
CA LEU A 68 -3.95 7.91 13.05
C LEU A 68 -4.89 7.79 11.83
N GLY A 69 -6.14 7.39 12.07
CA GLY A 69 -7.20 7.31 11.07
C GLY A 69 -7.09 6.16 10.06
N HIS A 70 -5.87 5.81 9.62
CA HIS A 70 -5.63 4.75 8.63
C HIS A 70 -4.17 4.28 8.59
N ILE A 71 -3.94 3.15 7.93
CA ILE A 71 -2.64 2.79 7.36
C ILE A 71 -2.72 2.65 5.84
N ASN A 72 -1.56 2.68 5.20
CA ASN A 72 -1.41 2.31 3.80
C ASN A 72 -1.10 0.82 3.69
N ASN A 73 -1.71 0.16 2.71
CA ASN A 73 -1.47 -1.22 2.35
C ASN A 73 -1.06 -1.27 0.87
N TRP A 74 -0.25 -2.27 0.52
CA TRP A 74 0.28 -2.37 -0.83
C TRP A 74 -0.18 -3.66 -1.50
N ILE A 75 -0.58 -3.54 -2.76
CA ILE A 75 -0.86 -4.67 -3.65
C ILE A 75 0.24 -4.70 -4.70
N LEU A 76 1.02 -5.76 -4.71
CA LEU A 76 2.20 -5.90 -5.55
C LEU A 76 1.92 -6.95 -6.61
N ARG A 77 2.21 -6.66 -7.88
CA ARG A 77 2.20 -7.67 -8.93
C ARG A 77 3.23 -8.74 -8.59
N ASP A 78 2.80 -9.98 -8.62
CA ASP A 78 3.63 -11.13 -8.31
C ASP A 78 3.14 -12.33 -9.13
N GLN A 79 3.87 -13.44 -9.08
CA GLN A 79 3.52 -14.67 -9.77
C GLN A 79 3.60 -15.87 -8.81
N HIS A 80 2.71 -16.84 -9.04
CA HIS A 80 2.78 -18.14 -8.38
C HIS A 80 3.95 -18.96 -8.95
N GLU A 81 4.37 -20.01 -8.24
CA GLU A 81 5.51 -20.86 -8.65
C GLU A 81 5.27 -21.58 -9.99
N ASP A 82 4.01 -21.81 -10.35
CA ASP A 82 3.57 -22.37 -11.64
C ASP A 82 3.52 -21.33 -12.78
N GLY A 83 3.85 -20.07 -12.50
CA GLY A 83 3.84 -18.96 -13.46
C GLY A 83 2.50 -18.27 -13.62
N GLU A 84 1.44 -18.67 -12.89
CA GLU A 84 0.16 -17.95 -12.92
C GLU A 84 0.30 -16.55 -12.31
N GLU A 85 -0.34 -15.56 -12.93
CA GLU A 85 -0.35 -14.19 -12.40
C GLU A 85 -1.11 -14.12 -11.07
N GLY A 86 -0.52 -13.44 -10.10
CA GLY A 86 -1.13 -13.20 -8.80
C GLY A 86 -0.78 -11.81 -8.28
N PHE A 87 -0.89 -11.66 -6.97
CA PHE A 87 -0.42 -10.46 -6.28
C PHE A 87 0.06 -10.78 -4.87
N ALA A 88 1.03 -10.04 -4.36
CA ALA A 88 1.34 -10.03 -2.94
C ALA A 88 0.60 -8.89 -2.24
N ILE A 89 0.22 -9.09 -0.97
CA ILE A 89 -0.28 -8.02 -0.11
C ILE A 89 0.82 -7.67 0.88
N ALA A 90 1.15 -6.38 1.06
CA ALA A 90 2.01 -5.92 2.13
C ALA A 90 1.22 -5.11 3.17
N ASP A 91 1.31 -5.57 4.43
CA ASP A 91 0.53 -5.16 5.60
C ASP A 91 -0.98 -5.34 5.44
N THR A 92 -1.69 -5.50 6.55
CA THR A 92 -3.01 -6.15 6.51
C THR A 92 -4.13 -5.37 7.20
N GLY A 93 -3.82 -4.35 7.99
CA GLY A 93 -4.84 -3.62 8.76
C GLY A 93 -5.22 -4.34 10.06
N LEU A 94 -5.90 -3.60 10.94
CA LEU A 94 -6.46 -4.14 12.19
C LEU A 94 -7.48 -5.24 11.92
N PHE A 95 -7.50 -6.27 12.76
CA PHE A 95 -8.52 -7.31 12.68
C PHE A 95 -9.85 -6.84 13.27
N MET A 96 -10.60 -6.06 12.48
CA MET A 96 -11.91 -5.53 12.87
C MET A 96 -12.90 -5.56 11.69
N PRO A 97 -14.23 -5.56 11.96
CA PRO A 97 -15.25 -5.69 10.91
C PRO A 97 -15.10 -4.68 9.77
N GLN A 98 -14.74 -3.45 10.07
CA GLN A 98 -14.57 -2.37 9.08
C GLN A 98 -13.45 -2.69 8.09
N VAL A 99 -12.28 -3.13 8.58
CA VAL A 99 -11.12 -3.50 7.76
C VAL A 99 -11.42 -4.77 6.95
N ILE A 100 -12.07 -5.76 7.56
CA ILE A 100 -12.49 -6.98 6.86
C ILE A 100 -13.44 -6.64 5.71
N ASN A 101 -14.37 -5.70 5.90
CA ASN A 101 -15.28 -5.25 4.85
C ASN A 101 -14.56 -4.54 3.71
N VAL A 102 -13.55 -3.72 4.01
CA VAL A 102 -12.68 -3.11 2.99
C VAL A 102 -11.97 -4.17 2.16
N TRP A 103 -11.39 -5.19 2.81
CA TRP A 103 -10.76 -6.28 2.07
C TRP A 103 -11.76 -7.09 1.23
N LYS A 104 -12.94 -7.39 1.78
CA LYS A 104 -13.99 -8.09 1.04
C LYS A 104 -14.46 -7.29 -0.18
N SER A 105 -14.65 -5.98 -0.06
CA SER A 105 -15.06 -5.18 -1.22
C SER A 105 -14.03 -5.26 -2.34
N LEU A 106 -12.73 -5.32 -2.01
CA LEU A 106 -11.66 -5.51 -3.00
C LEU A 106 -11.68 -6.89 -3.65
N PHE A 107 -11.92 -7.96 -2.87
CA PHE A 107 -11.77 -9.34 -3.33
C PHE A 107 -13.04 -9.98 -3.89
N ASP A 108 -14.22 -9.54 -3.48
CA ASP A 108 -15.50 -10.17 -3.84
C ASP A 108 -16.18 -9.43 -5.01
N GLU A 109 -15.97 -8.10 -5.08
CA GLU A 109 -16.66 -7.21 -6.03
C GLU A 109 -15.71 -6.26 -6.78
N GLY A 110 -14.52 -6.00 -6.23
CA GLY A 110 -13.58 -4.99 -6.71
C GLY A 110 -12.51 -5.52 -7.67
N VAL A 111 -11.44 -4.71 -7.83
CA VAL A 111 -10.40 -4.93 -8.85
C VAL A 111 -9.53 -6.18 -8.61
N LEU A 112 -9.65 -6.80 -7.43
CA LEU A 112 -8.94 -8.04 -7.08
C LEU A 112 -9.86 -9.27 -7.11
N LYS A 113 -11.09 -9.12 -7.61
CA LYS A 113 -12.02 -10.22 -7.81
C LYS A 113 -11.40 -11.29 -8.70
N ASP A 114 -11.61 -12.55 -8.31
CA ASP A 114 -11.11 -13.76 -8.99
C ASP A 114 -9.58 -13.85 -9.11
N ARG A 115 -8.83 -12.93 -8.49
CA ARG A 115 -7.37 -12.98 -8.41
C ARG A 115 -6.92 -13.64 -7.10
N ARG A 116 -5.76 -14.29 -7.13
CA ARG A 116 -5.20 -15.01 -5.98
C ARG A 116 -3.97 -14.29 -5.44
N ALA A 117 -3.86 -14.24 -4.11
CA ALA A 117 -2.67 -13.73 -3.47
C ALA A 117 -1.55 -14.80 -3.49
N THR A 118 -0.33 -14.42 -3.85
CA THR A 118 0.86 -15.29 -3.86
C THR A 118 1.46 -15.45 -2.47
N LYS A 119 1.45 -14.37 -1.68
CA LYS A 119 1.96 -14.31 -0.30
C LYS A 119 1.39 -13.08 0.41
N ILE A 120 1.37 -13.13 1.73
CA ILE A 120 1.08 -11.99 2.60
C ILE A 120 2.39 -11.57 3.24
N ILE A 121 2.79 -10.31 3.08
CA ILE A 121 4.00 -9.75 3.67
C ILE A 121 3.57 -8.84 4.81
N VAL A 122 4.19 -8.99 5.98
CA VAL A 122 3.97 -8.09 7.11
C VAL A 122 5.29 -7.46 7.52
N THR A 123 5.29 -6.14 7.65
CA THR A 123 6.48 -5.36 7.98
C THR A 123 6.93 -5.59 9.41
N HIS A 124 6.00 -5.49 10.37
CA HIS A 124 6.28 -5.63 11.80
C HIS A 124 5.02 -6.05 12.59
N TYR A 125 5.18 -6.37 13.88
CA TYR A 125 4.15 -7.02 14.69
C TYR A 125 2.98 -6.13 15.13
N HIS A 126 3.02 -4.81 14.91
CA HIS A 126 1.95 -3.95 15.43
C HIS A 126 0.57 -4.35 14.85
N PRO A 127 -0.50 -4.27 15.66
CA PRO A 127 -1.78 -4.87 15.30
C PRO A 127 -2.41 -4.33 14.01
N ASP A 128 -2.15 -3.08 13.67
CA ASP A 128 -2.59 -2.45 12.42
C ASP A 128 -1.84 -2.98 11.19
N HIS A 129 -0.67 -3.60 11.34
CA HIS A 129 0.06 -4.23 10.25
C HIS A 129 -0.22 -5.74 10.16
N VAL A 130 -0.17 -6.44 11.29
CA VAL A 130 -0.30 -7.92 11.34
C VAL A 130 -1.74 -8.41 11.54
N GLY A 131 -2.68 -7.54 11.93
CA GLY A 131 -3.99 -7.93 12.45
C GLY A 131 -4.77 -8.88 11.53
N CYS A 132 -4.96 -8.52 10.26
CA CYS A 132 -5.67 -9.37 9.31
C CYS A 132 -4.81 -10.47 8.65
N ALA A 133 -3.54 -10.62 9.01
CA ALA A 133 -2.62 -11.53 8.31
C ALA A 133 -3.11 -12.99 8.32
N GLY A 134 -3.54 -13.50 9.47
CA GLY A 134 -4.07 -14.87 9.57
C GLY A 134 -5.34 -15.07 8.74
N TRP A 135 -6.22 -14.07 8.71
CA TRP A 135 -7.45 -14.11 7.92
C TRP A 135 -7.17 -14.11 6.40
N LEU A 136 -6.26 -13.24 5.94
CA LEU A 136 -5.83 -13.18 4.54
C LEU A 136 -5.12 -14.46 4.10
N CYS A 137 -4.19 -14.99 4.91
CA CYS A 137 -3.53 -16.26 4.64
C CYS A 137 -4.54 -17.40 4.49
N ASN A 138 -5.53 -17.46 5.39
CA ASN A 138 -6.57 -18.48 5.35
C ASN A 138 -7.49 -18.36 4.14
N ARG A 139 -7.83 -17.13 3.71
CA ARG A 139 -8.65 -16.87 2.53
C ARG A 139 -7.96 -17.33 1.26
N PHE A 140 -6.70 -16.92 1.04
CA PHE A 140 -5.98 -17.16 -0.21
C PHE A 140 -5.17 -18.46 -0.23
N LYS A 141 -5.03 -19.14 0.92
CA LYS A 141 -4.09 -20.26 1.10
C LYS A 141 -2.65 -19.84 0.75
N ALA A 142 -2.29 -18.61 1.12
CA ALA A 142 -1.01 -18.01 0.83
C ALA A 142 -0.11 -18.01 2.09
N PRO A 143 1.22 -18.17 1.92
CA PRO A 143 2.16 -18.09 3.03
C PRO A 143 2.29 -16.67 3.59
N LEU A 144 2.56 -16.58 4.89
CA LEU A 144 2.97 -15.34 5.56
C LEU A 144 4.49 -15.18 5.48
N HIS A 145 4.94 -14.02 5.01
CA HIS A 145 6.33 -13.59 4.97
C HIS A 145 6.50 -12.43 5.95
N MET A 146 7.36 -12.61 6.94
CA MET A 146 7.59 -11.63 8.00
C MET A 146 8.98 -11.87 8.59
N ASN A 147 9.62 -10.82 9.13
CA ASN A 147 10.85 -11.00 9.88
C ASN A 147 10.62 -12.00 11.03
N ARG A 148 11.59 -12.89 11.28
CA ARG A 148 11.47 -13.94 12.30
C ARG A 148 11.17 -13.39 13.70
N THR A 149 11.85 -12.32 14.11
CA THR A 149 11.69 -11.72 15.44
C THR A 149 10.31 -11.09 15.57
N GLU A 150 9.87 -10.37 14.54
CA GLU A 150 8.53 -9.77 14.47
C GLU A 150 7.45 -10.86 14.55
N TRP A 151 7.60 -11.95 13.79
CA TRP A 151 6.68 -13.08 13.83
C TRP A 151 6.65 -13.75 15.21
N LEU A 152 7.82 -13.98 15.83
CA LEU A 152 7.90 -14.54 17.18
C LEU A 152 7.22 -13.64 18.21
N MET A 153 7.37 -12.32 18.08
CA MET A 153 6.70 -11.34 18.95
C MET A 153 5.19 -11.39 18.76
N THR A 154 4.68 -11.43 17.52
CA THR A 154 3.25 -11.62 17.24
C THR A 154 2.71 -12.89 17.88
N ARG A 155 3.43 -14.01 17.74
CA ARG A 155 3.05 -15.29 18.33
C ARG A 155 3.01 -15.23 19.85
N MET A 156 4.01 -14.62 20.47
CA MET A 156 4.04 -14.40 21.92
C MET A 156 2.82 -13.59 22.36
N LEU A 157 2.63 -12.39 21.81
CA LEU A 157 1.53 -11.48 22.20
C LEU A 157 0.14 -12.10 21.98
N THR A 158 -0.03 -12.92 20.94
CA THR A 158 -1.33 -13.58 20.67
C THR A 158 -1.59 -14.74 21.64
N LEU A 159 -0.54 -15.47 22.05
CA LEU A 159 -0.65 -16.57 23.01
C LEU A 159 -0.74 -16.09 24.46
N ASP A 160 -0.23 -14.89 24.75
CA ASP A 160 -0.21 -14.27 26.08
C ASP A 160 -1.56 -13.61 26.47
N ASN A 161 -2.63 -13.95 25.74
CA ASN A 161 -3.97 -13.37 25.91
C ASN A 161 -4.76 -13.95 27.10
N ASP A 162 -4.13 -14.76 27.95
CA ASP A 162 -4.78 -15.42 29.11
C ASP A 162 -4.89 -14.50 30.35
N GLY A 163 -4.63 -13.19 30.20
CA GLY A 163 -4.90 -12.17 31.23
C GLY A 163 -4.11 -12.33 32.52
N MET A 164 -3.13 -13.23 32.51
CA MET A 164 -2.30 -13.64 33.65
C MET A 164 -0.81 -13.42 33.37
N VAL A 165 -0.47 -12.58 32.37
CA VAL A 165 0.80 -11.84 32.43
C VAL A 165 0.86 -11.30 33.85
N PRO A 166 1.90 -11.57 34.66
CA PRO A 166 1.92 -11.04 36.01
C PRO A 166 1.67 -9.53 36.04
#